data_AF-A0A2V4S2I6-F1
#
_entry.id   AF-A0A2V4S2I6-F1
#
_cell.length_a   1.000
_cell.length_b   1.000
_cell.length_c   1.000
_cell.angle_alpha   90.00
_cell.angle_beta   90.00
_cell.angle_gamma   90.00
#
_symmetry.space_group_name_H-M   'P 1'
#
loop_
_entity.id
_entity.type
_entity.pdbx_description
1 polymer ?
#
loop_
_entity_poly.entity_id
_entity_poly.type
_entity_poly.pdbx_seq_one_letter_code
_entity_poly.pdbx_strand_id
1 'polypeptide(L)'
;MTISMEILDELLTGVERPEDLPGDAGLLKELKIRLMERMLGGELTAHLGYEEGKAAPPGQLNRRNGSTTKVLKGQDGVFPVTVPRDRDSSWRVLKTPWF
;
A
#
# COMPACT_ATOMS: atom_id res chain seq x y z
N MET A 1 4.96 10.01 -16.52
CA MET A 1 4.08 8.86 -16.27
C MET A 1 2.69 9.27 -16.71
N THR A 2 2.01 8.48 -17.54
CA THR A 2 0.69 8.80 -18.10
C THR A 2 -0.34 7.81 -17.58
N ILE A 3 -1.41 8.31 -16.97
CA ILE A 3 -2.58 7.51 -16.58
C ILE A 3 -3.52 7.48 -17.79
N SER A 4 -4.03 6.32 -18.18
CA SER A 4 -4.97 6.20 -19.30
C SER A 4 -6.35 6.74 -18.92
N MET A 5 -7.11 7.23 -19.91
CA MET A 5 -8.49 7.69 -19.68
C MET A 5 -9.37 6.56 -19.13
N GLU A 6 -9.18 5.33 -19.62
CA GLU A 6 -9.89 4.15 -19.11
C GLU A 6 -9.71 3.94 -17.60
N ILE A 7 -8.50 4.14 -17.07
CA ILE A 7 -8.26 4.02 -15.62
C ILE A 7 -8.90 5.20 -14.87
N LEU A 8 -8.94 6.40 -15.46
CA LEU A 8 -9.62 7.53 -14.83
C LEU A 8 -11.12 7.30 -14.74
N ASP A 9 -11.73 6.76 -15.80
CA ASP A 9 -13.14 6.41 -15.83
C ASP A 9 -13.46 5.29 -14.81
N GLU A 10 -12.59 4.29 -14.70
CA GLU A 10 -12.71 3.23 -13.68
C GLU A 10 -12.61 3.80 -12.26
N LEU A 11 -11.61 4.65 -11.98
CA LEU A 11 -11.42 5.25 -10.66
C LEU A 11 -12.60 6.16 -10.26
N LEU A 12 -13.22 6.84 -11.22
CA LEU A 12 -14.38 7.72 -10.98
C LEU A 12 -15.70 6.95 -10.87
N THR A 13 -15.70 5.62 -11.05
CA THR A 13 -16.90 4.81 -10.88
C THR A 13 -17.42 4.92 -9.44
N GLY A 14 -18.65 5.41 -9.27
CA GLY A 14 -19.28 5.62 -7.97
C GLY A 14 -18.98 6.97 -7.31
N VAL A 15 -18.21 7.86 -7.96
CA VAL A 15 -18.08 9.26 -7.55
C VAL A 15 -19.26 10.04 -8.13
N GLU A 16 -20.24 10.37 -7.29
CA GLU A 16 -21.46 11.06 -7.71
C GLU A 16 -21.35 12.58 -7.58
N ARG A 17 -20.59 13.06 -6.58
CA ARG A 17 -20.46 14.48 -6.30
C ARG A 17 -18.98 14.90 -6.18
N PRO A 18 -18.64 16.16 -6.47
CA PRO A 18 -17.27 16.65 -6.36
C PRO A 18 -16.66 16.46 -4.97
N GLU A 19 -17.47 16.47 -3.90
CA GLU A 19 -17.01 16.34 -2.52
C GLU A 19 -16.54 14.91 -2.18
N ASP A 20 -16.99 13.91 -2.93
CA ASP A 20 -16.61 12.50 -2.73
C ASP A 20 -15.16 12.24 -3.21
N LEU A 21 -14.54 13.22 -3.88
CA LEU A 21 -13.18 13.14 -4.38
C LEU A 21 -12.11 13.54 -3.32
N PRO A 22 -12.14 14.75 -2.69
CA PRO A 22 -11.15 15.17 -1.69
C PRO A 22 -11.54 14.88 -0.23
N GLY A 23 -12.74 14.37 0.04
CA GLY A 23 -13.24 14.18 1.41
C GLY A 23 -12.39 13.24 2.28
N ASP A 24 -12.67 13.24 3.59
CA ASP A 24 -11.94 12.40 4.57
C ASP A 24 -12.11 10.88 4.38
N ALA A 25 -13.14 10.49 3.64
CA ALA A 25 -13.37 9.13 3.13
C ALA A 25 -13.42 9.13 1.59
N GLY A 26 -12.85 10.16 0.95
CA GLY A 26 -12.90 10.37 -0.48
C GLY A 26 -11.88 9.55 -1.25
N LEU A 27 -12.11 9.43 -2.56
CA LEU A 27 -11.33 8.59 -3.47
C LEU A 27 -9.83 8.89 -3.41
N LEU A 28 -9.42 10.16 -3.34
CA LEU A 28 -7.99 10.53 -3.37
C LEU A 28 -7.23 9.99 -2.15
N LYS A 29 -7.86 10.00 -0.97
CA LYS A 29 -7.26 9.49 0.26
C LYS A 29 -7.14 7.97 0.22
N GLU A 30 -8.19 7.28 -0.23
CA GLU A 30 -8.17 5.83 -0.40
C GLU A 30 -7.13 5.40 -1.44
N LEU A 31 -7.08 6.07 -2.59
CA LEU A 31 -6.10 5.80 -3.64
C LEU A 31 -4.67 5.96 -3.12
N LYS A 32 -4.41 7.04 -2.35
CA LYS A 32 -3.11 7.26 -1.71
C LYS A 32 -2.75 6.09 -0.78
N ILE A 33 -3.67 5.66 0.09
CA ILE A 33 -3.46 4.52 1.01
C ILE A 33 -3.11 3.26 0.21
N ARG A 34 -3.92 2.90 -0.78
CA ARG A 34 -3.72 1.69 -1.60
C ARG A 34 -2.39 1.71 -2.35
N LEU A 35 -1.99 2.85 -2.90
CA LEU A 35 -0.70 3.00 -3.57
C LEU A 35 0.47 2.80 -2.58
N MET A 36 0.38 3.35 -1.38
CA MET A 36 1.38 3.12 -0.33
C MET A 36 1.45 1.64 0.07
N GLU A 37 0.31 1.00 0.36
CA GLU A 37 0.27 -0.43 0.72
C GLU A 37 0.85 -1.31 -0.39
N ARG A 38 0.52 -1.01 -1.65
CA ARG A 38 1.08 -1.72 -2.81
C ARG A 38 2.59 -1.56 -2.91
N MET A 39 3.11 -0.34 -2.67
CA MET A 39 4.54 -0.08 -2.66
C MET A 39 5.25 -0.84 -1.54
N LEU A 40 4.69 -0.84 -0.32
CA LEU A 40 5.23 -1.60 0.82
C LEU A 40 5.23 -3.11 0.56
N GLY A 41 4.17 -3.63 -0.07
CA GLY A 41 4.11 -5.03 -0.51
C GLY A 41 5.23 -5.37 -1.50
N GLY A 42 5.50 -4.47 -2.45
CA GLY A 42 6.60 -4.57 -3.41
C GLY A 42 7.98 -4.51 -2.76
N GLU A 43 8.19 -3.63 -1.78
CA GLU A 43 9.42 -3.61 -0.98
C GLU A 43 9.65 -4.93 -0.25
N LEU A 44 8.60 -5.51 0.35
CA LEU A 44 8.71 -6.81 1.00
C LEU A 44 8.95 -7.95 -0.01
N THR A 45 8.35 -7.88 -1.21
CA THR A 45 8.66 -8.79 -2.32
C THR A 45 10.15 -8.73 -2.66
N ALA A 46 10.69 -7.52 -2.84
CA ALA A 46 12.11 -7.33 -3.16
C ALA A 46 13.03 -7.85 -2.04
N HIS A 47 12.65 -7.65 -0.76
CA HIS A 47 13.39 -8.15 0.39
C HIS A 47 13.39 -9.68 0.49
N LEU A 48 12.24 -10.32 0.27
CA LEU A 48 12.08 -11.77 0.42
C LEU A 48 12.43 -12.57 -0.82
N GLY A 49 12.45 -11.94 -2.00
CA GLY A 49 12.72 -12.57 -3.29
C GLY A 49 11.54 -13.34 -3.89
N TYR A 50 10.32 -13.18 -3.36
CA TYR A 50 9.12 -13.82 -3.91
C TYR A 50 7.84 -13.02 -3.62
N GLU A 51 6.88 -13.18 -4.53
CA GLU A 51 5.60 -12.48 -4.50
C GLU A 51 4.66 -12.96 -3.40
N GLU A 52 3.72 -12.11 -3.02
CA GLU A 52 2.62 -12.50 -2.15
C GLU A 52 1.79 -13.65 -2.76
N GLY A 53 1.39 -14.60 -1.93
CA GLY A 53 0.64 -15.79 -2.36
C GLY A 53 1.49 -16.84 -3.09
N LYS A 54 2.79 -16.59 -3.34
CA LYS A 54 3.70 -17.60 -3.89
C LYS A 54 4.42 -18.36 -2.78
N ALA A 55 4.76 -19.61 -3.08
CA ALA A 55 5.59 -20.42 -2.19
C ALA A 55 6.98 -19.81 -2.07
N ALA A 56 7.51 -19.77 -0.85
CA ALA A 56 8.86 -19.31 -0.62
C ALA A 56 9.88 -20.29 -1.22
N PRO A 57 11.06 -19.79 -1.66
CA PRO A 57 12.15 -20.64 -2.13
C PRO A 57 12.53 -21.74 -1.13
N PRO A 58 12.89 -22.95 -1.61
CA PRO A 58 13.38 -24.02 -0.74
C PRO A 58 14.60 -23.58 0.08
N GLY A 59 14.65 -23.99 1.36
CA GLY A 59 15.79 -23.69 2.25
C GLY A 59 15.82 -22.27 2.83
N GLN A 60 15.01 -21.32 2.33
CA GLN A 60 14.83 -20.04 3.00
C GLN A 60 14.08 -20.27 4.32
N LEU A 61 14.47 -19.62 5.42
CA LEU A 61 13.73 -19.69 6.69
C LEU A 61 12.73 -18.53 6.84
N ASN A 62 13.13 -17.33 6.41
CA ASN A 62 12.29 -16.15 6.50
C ASN A 62 11.04 -16.26 5.60
N ARG A 63 9.90 -15.76 6.10
CA ARG A 63 8.60 -15.82 5.42
C ARG A 63 7.84 -14.51 5.58
N ARG A 64 6.87 -14.25 4.70
CA ARG A 64 5.81 -13.28 5.00
C ARG A 64 5.07 -13.72 6.26
N ASN A 65 4.77 -12.76 7.14
CA ASN A 65 4.13 -13.00 8.43
C ASN A 65 2.97 -12.03 8.65
N GLY A 66 2.04 -12.02 7.69
CA GLY A 66 0.89 -11.13 7.71
C GLY A 66 1.26 -9.65 7.62
N SER A 67 0.42 -8.82 8.20
CA SER A 67 0.53 -7.37 8.17
C SER A 67 0.07 -6.76 9.50
N THR A 68 0.42 -5.49 9.71
CA THR A 68 0.02 -4.71 10.88
C THR A 68 -0.47 -3.35 10.41
N THR A 69 -1.62 -2.92 10.92
CA THR A 69 -2.14 -1.57 10.66
C THR A 69 -1.36 -0.53 11.45
N LYS A 70 -0.81 0.47 10.76
CA LYS A 70 -0.19 1.65 11.36
C LYS A 70 -0.97 2.89 10.93
N VAL A 71 -1.31 3.72 11.90
CA VAL A 71 -1.97 5.02 11.63
C VAL A 71 -0.89 6.06 11.35
N LEU A 72 -0.93 6.66 10.16
CA LEU A 72 -0.02 7.71 9.73
C LEU A 72 -0.71 9.07 9.83
N LYS A 73 0.10 10.11 10.08
CA LYS A 73 -0.33 11.51 10.09
C LYS A 73 0.38 12.22 8.96
N GLY A 74 -0.38 12.81 8.04
CA GLY A 74 0.14 13.59 6.92
C GLY A 74 -0.60 14.91 6.76
N GLN A 75 -0.35 15.58 5.65
CA GLN A 75 -1.02 16.84 5.30
C GLN A 75 -2.54 16.64 5.11
N ASP A 76 -2.93 15.50 4.54
CA ASP A 76 -4.34 15.13 4.28
C ASP A 76 -5.01 14.48 5.50
N GLY A 77 -4.51 14.82 6.70
CA GLY A 77 -5.01 14.29 7.96
C GLY A 77 -4.43 12.93 8.35
N VAL A 78 -5.25 12.12 9.01
CA VAL A 78 -4.85 10.85 9.62
C VAL A 78 -5.43 9.70 8.81
N PHE A 79 -4.62 8.69 8.51
CA PHE A 79 -5.06 7.55 7.71
C PHE A 79 -4.37 6.24 8.15
N PRO A 80 -5.11 5.12 8.19
CA PRO A 80 -4.55 3.80 8.45
C PRO A 80 -3.83 3.26 7.21
N VAL A 81 -2.71 2.58 7.40
CA VAL A 81 -1.97 1.86 6.35
C VAL A 81 -1.62 0.47 6.86
N THR A 82 -1.87 -0.54 6.04
CA THR A 82 -1.52 -1.93 6.28
C THR A 82 -0.07 -2.18 5.88
N VAL A 83 0.80 -2.38 6.86
CA VAL A 83 2.23 -2.59 6.66
C VAL A 83 2.53 -4.09 6.71
N PRO A 84 3.02 -4.73 5.63
CA PRO A 84 3.34 -6.15 5.63
C PRO A 84 4.61 -6.42 6.47
N ARG A 85 4.81 -7.65 6.95
CA ARG A 85 5.98 -7.99 7.77
C ARG A 85 6.60 -9.32 7.37
N ASP A 86 7.92 -9.43 7.58
CA ASP A 86 8.65 -10.69 7.52
C ASP A 86 8.70 -11.36 8.90
N ARG A 87 8.86 -12.69 8.92
CA ARG A 87 8.89 -13.51 10.13
C ARG A 87 10.09 -13.16 11.01
N ASP A 88 11.24 -12.93 10.39
CA ASP A 88 12.49 -12.67 11.10
C ASP A 88 12.62 -11.21 11.56
N SER A 89 11.63 -10.36 11.25
CA SER A 89 11.62 -8.92 11.56
C SER A 89 12.87 -8.18 11.05
N SER A 90 13.50 -8.72 10.00
CA SER A 90 14.71 -8.19 9.37
C SER A 90 14.41 -7.07 8.37
N TRP A 91 13.21 -7.07 7.80
CA TRP A 91 12.79 -6.04 6.87
C TRP A 91 12.48 -4.74 7.62
N ARG A 92 12.94 -3.64 7.05
CA ARG A 92 12.57 -2.29 7.46
C ARG A 92 12.07 -1.54 6.23
N VAL A 93 10.97 -0.82 6.41
CA VAL A 93 10.43 0.07 5.39
C VAL A 93 11.52 1.07 5.00
N LEU A 94 11.74 1.25 3.70
CA LEU A 94 12.63 2.29 3.22
C LEU A 94 12.10 3.64 3.71
N LYS A 95 12.98 4.59 4.06
CA LYS A 95 12.58 5.92 4.51
C LYS A 95 11.85 6.63 3.36
N THR A 96 10.55 6.46 3.29
CA THR A 96 9.69 7.21 2.38
C THR A 96 9.26 8.50 3.09
N PRO A 97 9.04 9.60 2.37
CA PRO A 97 8.74 10.92 2.96
C PRO A 97 7.39 11.00 3.69
N TRP A 98 6.73 9.85 3.90
CA TRP A 98 5.41 9.72 4.51
C TRP A 98 5.47 9.15 5.94
N PHE A 99 6.65 8.75 6.45
CA PHE A 99 6.87 8.19 7.79
C PHE A 99 7.62 9.13 8.74
#